data_AF-A0A7C0UUU3-F1
#
_entry.id   AF-A0A7C0UUU3-F1
#
_cell.length_a   1.000
_cell.length_b   1.000
_cell.length_c   1.000
_cell.angle_alpha   90.00
_cell.angle_beta   90.00
_cell.angle_gamma   90.00
#
_symmetry.space_group_name_H-M   'P 1'
#
loop_
_entity.id
_entity.type
_entity.pdbx_description
1 polymer ?
#
loop_
_entity_poly.entity_id
_entity_poly.type
_entity_poly.pdbx_seq_one_letter_code
_entity_poly.pdbx_strand_id
1 'polypeptide(L)' 'YLAASAQGLSACGIGAFCDRELRESLGLADRLDPLYFVCVGYAS' A
#
# COMPACT_ATOMS: atom_id res chain seq x y z
N TYR A 1 2.15 -0.99 -9.79
CA TYR A 1 2.99 -2.04 -10.39
C TYR A 1 3.70 -1.55 -11.65
N LEU A 2 3.03 -1.39 -12.80
CA LEU A 2 3.68 -1.03 -14.07
C LEU A 2 4.60 0.20 -14.00
N ALA A 3 4.14 1.29 -13.39
CA ALA A 3 4.94 2.52 -13.26
C ALA A 3 6.18 2.34 -12.35
N ALA A 4 6.11 1.46 -11.35
CA ALA A 4 7.25 1.13 -10.51
C ALA A 4 8.25 0.28 -11.30
N SER A 5 7.78 -0.74 -12.02
CA SER A 5 8.63 -1.60 -12.86
C SER A 5 9.32 -0.83 -13.98
N ALA A 6 8.64 0.14 -14.60
CA ALA A 6 9.24 1.03 -15.60
C ALA A 6 10.39 1.89 -15.04
N GLN A 7 10.41 2.11 -13.72
CA GLN A 7 11.47 2.84 -13.01
C GLN A 7 12.53 1.90 -12.40
N GLY A 8 12.50 0.61 -12.73
CA GLY A 8 13.43 -0.39 -12.16
C GLY A 8 13.12 -0.76 -10.70
N LEU A 9 11.90 -0.47 -10.22
CA LEU A 9 11.45 -0.80 -8.88
C LEU A 9 10.58 -2.06 -8.88
N SER A 10 10.68 -2.82 -7.80
CA SER A 10 9.76 -3.90 -7.46
C SER A 10 8.56 -3.37 -6.67
N ALA A 11 7.42 -4.05 -6.80
CA ALA A 11 6.22 -3.72 -6.05
C ALA A 11 5.54 -4.99 -5.51
N CYS A 12 5.08 -4.95 -4.25
CA CYS A 12 4.40 -6.05 -3.58
C CYS A 12 3.06 -5.58 -3.00
N GLY A 13 1.99 -6.31 -3.28
CA GLY A 13 0.65 -6.02 -2.76
C GLY A 13 0.42 -6.67 -1.42
N ILE A 14 -0.11 -5.92 -0.46
CA ILE A 14 -0.43 -6.42 0.88
C ILE A 14 -1.92 -6.20 1.13
N GLY A 15 -2.67 -7.30 1.13
CA GLY A 15 -4.09 -7.33 1.47
C GLY A 15 -4.38 -7.73 2.92
N ALA A 16 -3.37 -8.22 3.67
CA ALA A 16 -3.53 -8.62 5.05
C ALA A 16 -3.10 -7.48 5.99
N PHE A 17 -4.07 -6.76 6.55
CA PHE A 17 -3.85 -5.68 7.51
C PHE A 17 -5.09 -5.47 8.39
N CYS A 18 -4.95 -4.69 9.46
CA CYS A 18 -6.04 -4.30 10.35
C CYS A 18 -6.61 -2.94 9.91
N ASP A 19 -7.83 -2.93 9.37
CA ASP A 19 -8.48 -1.72 8.84
C ASP A 19 -8.57 -0.60 9.87
N ARG A 20 -8.90 -0.95 11.12
CA ARG A 20 -9.07 0.03 12.21
C ARG A 20 -7.74 0.72 12.52
N GLU A 21 -6.70 -0.06 12.78
CA GLU A 21 -5.37 0.47 13.11
C GLU A 21 -4.80 1.27 11.93
N LEU A 22 -5.06 0.84 10.70
CA LEU A 22 -4.65 1.55 9.51
C LEU A 22 -5.31 2.93 9.42
N ARG A 23 -6.64 3.00 9.57
CA ARG A 23 -7.37 4.27 9.54
C ARG A 23 -6.87 5.23 10.61
N GLU A 24 -6.68 4.74 11.83
CA GLU A 24 -6.16 5.52 12.95
C GLU A 24 -4.74 6.03 12.66
N SER A 25 -3.87 5.16 12.15
CA SER A 25 -2.46 5.50 11.89
C SER A 25 -2.27 6.50 10.76
N LEU A 26 -3.09 6.43 9.71
CA LEU A 26 -3.01 7.31 8.55
C LEU A 26 -3.98 8.51 8.62
N GLY A 27 -4.82 8.59 9.65
CA GLY A 27 -5.86 9.63 9.75
C GLY A 27 -6.83 9.60 8.56
N LEU A 28 -7.20 8.41 8.09
CA LEU A 28 -8.12 8.28 6.96
C LEU A 28 -9.52 8.79 7.33
N ALA A 29 -10.12 9.57 6.44
CA ALA A 29 -11.52 9.97 6.59
C ALA A 29 -12.43 8.74 6.53
N ASP A 30 -13.54 8.77 7.29
CA ASP A 30 -14.46 7.63 7.42
C ASP A 30 -15.00 7.12 6.08
N ARG A 31 -15.13 8.01 5.08
CA ARG A 31 -15.60 7.69 3.72
C ARG A 31 -14.59 6.94 2.84
N LEU A 32 -13.36 6.71 3.31
CA LEU A 32 -12.30 6.07 2.53
C LEU A 32 -12.08 4.65 3.04
N ASP A 33 -12.30 3.67 2.18
CA ASP A 33 -12.04 2.27 2.50
C ASP A 33 -10.65 1.85 1.99
N PRO A 34 -9.71 1.46 2.87
CA PRO A 34 -8.44 0.93 2.43
C PRO A 34 -8.63 -0.44 1.79
N LEU A 35 -8.11 -0.62 0.57
CA LEU A 35 -8.23 -1.89 -0.17
C LEU A 35 -6.99 -2.76 -0.05
N TYR A 36 -5.81 -2.15 -0.19
CA TYR A 36 -4.51 -2.81 -0.09
C TYR A 36 -3.40 -1.78 0.01
N PHE A 37 -2.24 -2.21 0.52
CA PHE A 37 -1.00 -1.46 0.37
C PHE A 37 -0.20 -1.96 -0.82
N VAL A 38 0.62 -1.07 -1.37
CA VAL A 38 1.67 -1.43 -2.32
C VAL A 38 3.00 -0.98 -1.74
N CYS A 39 3.80 -1.93 -1.29
CA CYS A 39 5.20 -1.66 -0.95
C CYS A 39 5.99 -1.56 -2.25
N VAL A 40 6.80 -0.50 -2.39
CA VAL A 40 7.61 -0.23 -3.59
C VAL A 40 9.06 -0.01 -3.17
N GLY A 41 10.02 -0.63 -3.86
CA GLY A 41 11.44 -0.50 -3.55
C GLY A 41 12.34 -1.26 -4.51
N TYR A 42 13.64 -1.19 -4.29
CA TYR A 42 14.61 -2.00 -5.04
C TYR A 42 14.52 -3.46 -4.60
N ALA A 43 14.62 -4.39 -5.55
CA ALA A 43 14.75 -5.81 -5.24
C ALA A 43 16.10 -6.04 -4.52
N SER A 44 16.04 -6.71 -3.36
CA SER A 44 17.22 -7.20 -2.62
C SER A 44 17.57 -8.62 -3.05
#